data_AF-A0A960WIB5-F1
#
_entry.id   AF-A0A960WIB5-F1
#
_cell.length_a   1.000
_cell.length_b   1.000
_cell.length_c   1.000
_cell.angle_alpha   90.00
_cell.angle_beta   90.00
_cell.angle_gamma   90.00
#
_symmetry.space_group_name_H-M   'P 1'
#
loop_
_entity.id
_entity.type
_entity.pdbx_description
1 polymer ?
#
loop_
_entity_poly.entity_id
_entity_poly.type
_entity_poly.pdbx_seq_one_letter_code
_entity_poly.pdbx_strand_id
1 'polypeptide(L)'
;MKVRVNKQNFENGVPHYWAGDFTLQNHVLSTLSHMFPDGERFFMRAVKRFADAADTPQMKQEVKAFMGQEMQHGLAHERFNAELQKTIGSMDWFMKLFTIPTFEWLEPWITNDLGTGHKFCLSVTSAAENLTAGFAEMIF
;
A
#
# COMPACT_ATOMS: atom_id res chain seq x y z
N MET A 1 -8.46 -0.36 -19.16
CA MET A 1 -7.59 0.75 -18.70
C MET A 1 -6.12 0.39 -18.91
N LYS A 2 -5.26 1.35 -19.31
CA LYS A 2 -3.81 1.15 -19.41
C LYS A 2 -3.17 1.55 -18.07
N VAL A 3 -2.52 0.61 -17.39
CA VAL A 3 -1.79 0.90 -16.13
C VAL A 3 -0.61 1.80 -16.46
N ARG A 4 -0.51 2.95 -15.80
CA ARG A 4 0.58 3.90 -15.98
C ARG A 4 1.80 3.45 -15.18
N VAL A 5 2.96 3.39 -15.84
CA VAL A 5 4.22 3.12 -15.15
C VAL A 5 4.76 4.42 -14.56
N ASN A 6 5.03 4.40 -13.25
CA ASN A 6 5.73 5.51 -12.59
C ASN A 6 7.25 5.37 -12.87
N LYS A 7 7.84 6.36 -13.54
CA LYS A 7 9.27 6.38 -13.94
C LYS A 7 10.15 7.23 -13.03
N GLN A 8 9.63 7.74 -11.93
CA GLN A 8 10.39 8.57 -11.01
C GLN A 8 11.48 7.74 -10.32
N ASN A 9 12.70 8.28 -10.30
CA ASN A 9 13.88 7.63 -9.72
C ASN A 9 14.60 8.51 -8.68
N PHE A 10 14.05 9.70 -8.37
CA PHE A 10 14.59 10.62 -7.36
C PHE A 10 16.11 10.86 -7.51
N GLU A 11 16.56 11.20 -8.72
CA GLU A 11 18.00 11.36 -9.05
C GLU A 11 18.73 12.36 -8.16
N ASN A 12 18.02 13.38 -7.68
CA ASN A 12 18.55 14.40 -6.76
C ASN A 12 18.35 14.04 -5.27
N GLY A 13 17.96 12.81 -4.97
CA GLY A 13 17.55 12.35 -3.64
C GLY A 13 16.18 12.87 -3.22
N VAL A 14 15.75 12.46 -2.03
CA VAL A 14 14.55 12.96 -1.35
C VAL A 14 15.00 13.81 -0.15
N PRO A 15 14.56 15.08 -0.04
CA PRO A 15 14.89 15.93 1.11
C PRO A 15 14.40 15.33 2.44
N HIS A 16 15.08 15.64 3.54
CA HIS A 16 14.65 15.21 4.88
C HIS A 16 13.23 15.70 5.22
N TYR A 17 12.92 16.95 4.88
CA TYR A 17 11.59 17.55 4.96
C TYR A 17 10.99 17.66 3.55
N TRP A 18 10.42 16.57 3.06
CA TRP A 18 9.84 16.50 1.72
C TRP A 18 8.37 16.92 1.69
N ALA A 19 7.67 16.80 2.83
CA ALA A 19 6.22 16.96 2.91
C ALA A 19 5.80 18.30 3.54
N GLY A 20 6.44 19.39 3.11
CA GLY A 20 6.18 20.75 3.58
C GLY A 20 6.93 21.14 4.87
N ASP A 21 6.56 22.29 5.42
CA ASP A 21 7.32 22.96 6.50
C ASP A 21 7.02 22.41 7.90
N PHE A 22 5.95 21.63 8.06
CA PHE A 22 5.55 21.08 9.37
C PHE A 22 6.18 19.71 9.64
N THR A 23 7.01 19.64 10.69
CA THR A 23 7.69 18.41 11.12
C THR A 23 6.73 17.24 11.37
N LEU A 24 5.58 17.50 12.01
CA LEU A 24 4.58 16.45 12.28
C LEU A 24 4.03 15.85 10.98
N GLN A 25 3.65 16.70 10.02
CA GLN A 25 3.16 16.27 8.71
C GLN A 25 4.22 15.43 7.99
N ASN A 26 5.48 15.89 8.00
CA ASN A 26 6.58 15.17 7.37
C ASN A 26 6.76 13.77 7.96
N HIS A 27 6.75 13.63 9.29
CA HIS A 27 6.88 12.31 9.92
C HIS A 27 5.66 11.40 9.68
N VAL A 28 4.44 11.95 9.75
CA VAL A 28 3.21 11.18 9.48
C VAL A 28 3.21 10.66 8.06
N LEU A 29 3.45 11.51 7.06
CA LEU A 29 3.44 11.11 5.65
C LEU A 29 4.62 10.18 5.30
N SER A 30 5.80 10.41 5.90
CA SER A 30 6.94 9.49 5.74
C SER A 30 6.63 8.10 6.28
N THR A 31 6.02 8.03 7.47
CA THR A 31 5.67 6.76 8.10
C THR A 31 4.57 6.04 7.31
N LEU A 32 3.53 6.75 6.89
CA LEU A 32 2.48 6.19 6.03
C LEU A 32 3.06 5.62 4.74
N SER A 33 3.96 6.36 4.07
CA SER A 33 4.64 5.88 2.87
C SER A 33 5.40 4.58 3.10
N HIS A 34 6.02 4.38 4.27
CA HIS A 34 6.70 3.14 4.63
C HIS A 34 5.74 1.96 4.89
N MET A 35 4.51 2.23 5.32
CA MET A 35 3.50 1.21 5.59
C MET A 35 2.79 0.71 4.32
N PHE A 36 2.70 1.53 3.28
CA PHE A 36 1.95 1.18 2.07
C PHE A 36 2.46 -0.07 1.35
N PRO A 37 3.77 -0.31 1.14
CA PRO A 37 4.25 -1.48 0.40
C PRO A 37 3.71 -2.82 0.92
N ASP A 38 3.66 -3.02 2.23
CA ASP A 38 3.09 -4.24 2.81
C ASP A 38 1.56 -4.27 2.74
N GLY A 39 0.91 -3.10 2.90
CA GLY A 39 -0.52 -2.92 2.71
C GLY A 39 -0.99 -3.24 1.29
N GLU A 40 -0.30 -2.75 0.26
CA GLU A 40 -0.63 -2.99 -1.15
C GLU A 40 -0.39 -4.44 -1.54
N ARG A 41 0.67 -5.07 -0.98
CA ARG A 41 0.84 -6.53 -1.10
C ARG A 41 -0.33 -7.28 -0.49
N PHE A 42 -0.83 -6.84 0.66
CA PHE A 42 -2.03 -7.39 1.28
C PHE A 42 -3.29 -7.17 0.41
N PHE A 43 -3.50 -5.97 -0.14
CA PHE A 43 -4.62 -5.67 -1.04
C PHE A 43 -4.61 -6.57 -2.26
N MET A 44 -3.44 -6.76 -2.89
CA MET A 44 -3.28 -7.67 -4.02
C MET A 44 -3.61 -9.11 -3.65
N ARG A 45 -3.16 -9.62 -2.49
CA ARG A 45 -3.51 -10.98 -2.03
C ARG A 45 -5.01 -11.13 -1.80
N ALA A 46 -5.62 -10.17 -1.10
CA ALA A 46 -7.04 -10.16 -0.78
C ALA A 46 -7.91 -10.15 -2.04
N VAL A 47 -7.63 -9.27 -3.00
CA VAL A 47 -8.39 -9.18 -4.26
C VAL A 47 -8.14 -10.39 -5.16
N LYS A 48 -6.89 -10.82 -5.31
CA LYS A 48 -6.53 -11.99 -6.15
C LYS A 48 -7.26 -13.26 -5.71
N ARG A 49 -7.50 -13.43 -4.41
CA ARG A 49 -8.25 -14.57 -3.86
C ARG A 49 -9.66 -14.71 -4.43
N PHE A 50 -10.29 -13.59 -4.80
CA PHE A 50 -11.65 -13.52 -5.33
C PHE A 50 -11.69 -13.16 -6.82
N ALA A 51 -10.56 -13.13 -7.51
CA ALA A 51 -10.50 -12.77 -8.93
C ALA A 51 -11.37 -13.69 -9.81
N ASP A 52 -11.50 -14.97 -9.44
CA ASP A 52 -12.33 -15.94 -10.17
C ASP A 52 -13.84 -15.73 -9.95
N ALA A 53 -14.23 -14.99 -8.91
CA ALA A 53 -15.63 -14.61 -8.67
C ALA A 53 -16.07 -13.38 -9.50
N ALA A 54 -15.18 -12.82 -10.32
CA ALA A 54 -15.51 -11.77 -11.26
C ALA A 54 -16.23 -12.37 -12.48
N ASP A 55 -17.56 -12.30 -12.51
CA ASP A 55 -18.36 -13.02 -13.51
C ASP A 55 -18.48 -12.30 -14.86
N THR A 56 -18.27 -10.98 -14.87
CA THR A 56 -18.39 -10.17 -16.11
C THR A 56 -17.01 -9.85 -16.70
N PRO A 57 -16.89 -9.73 -18.04
CA PRO A 57 -15.65 -9.26 -18.66
C PRO A 57 -15.17 -7.91 -18.11
N GLN A 58 -16.11 -7.03 -17.74
CA GLN A 58 -15.84 -5.76 -17.11
C GLN A 58 -15.18 -5.93 -15.73
N MET A 59 -15.78 -6.72 -14.83
CA MET A 59 -15.20 -6.96 -13.50
C MET A 59 -13.82 -7.60 -13.57
N LYS A 60 -13.61 -8.55 -14.50
CA LYS A 60 -12.28 -9.15 -14.72
C LYS A 60 -11.26 -8.11 -15.16
N GLN A 61 -11.67 -7.16 -16.00
CA GLN A 61 -10.83 -6.05 -16.42
C GLN A 61 -10.51 -5.10 -15.27
N GLU A 62 -11.48 -4.80 -14.41
CA GLU A 62 -11.32 -3.95 -13.23
C GLU A 62 -10.38 -4.58 -12.21
N VAL A 63 -10.56 -5.87 -11.87
CA VAL A 63 -9.64 -6.62 -11.00
C VAL A 63 -8.21 -6.60 -11.55
N LYS A 64 -8.04 -6.79 -12.86
CA LYS A 64 -6.72 -6.70 -13.50
C LYS A 64 -6.13 -5.29 -13.44
N ALA A 65 -6.96 -4.26 -13.63
CA ALA A 65 -6.54 -2.87 -13.57
C ALA A 65 -6.09 -2.50 -12.15
N PHE A 66 -6.89 -2.87 -11.14
CA PHE A 66 -6.59 -2.69 -9.73
C PHE A 66 -5.25 -3.32 -9.36
N MET A 67 -5.06 -4.62 -9.62
CA MET A 67 -3.78 -5.30 -9.30
C MET A 67 -2.57 -4.63 -9.97
N GLY A 68 -2.75 -4.10 -11.18
CA GLY A 68 -1.69 -3.36 -11.88
C GLY A 68 -1.41 -1.99 -11.27
N GLN A 69 -2.44 -1.27 -10.82
CA GLN A 69 -2.28 0.00 -10.10
C GLN A 69 -1.55 -0.19 -8.78
N GLU A 70 -2.01 -1.13 -7.94
CA GLU A 70 -1.38 -1.44 -6.65
C GLU A 70 0.07 -1.86 -6.79
N MET A 71 0.39 -2.67 -7.81
CA MET A 71 1.79 -3.02 -8.12
C MET A 71 2.64 -1.78 -8.43
N GLN A 72 2.13 -0.85 -9.26
CA GLN A 72 2.88 0.35 -9.60
C GLN A 72 2.99 1.33 -8.43
N HIS A 73 1.96 1.38 -7.57
CA HIS A 73 1.91 2.21 -6.39
C HIS A 73 2.94 1.74 -5.37
N GLY A 74 2.99 0.44 -5.08
CA GLY A 74 3.99 -0.11 -4.16
C GLY A 74 5.41 0.01 -4.66
N LEU A 75 5.66 -0.19 -5.95
CA LEU A 75 6.97 0.09 -6.53
C LEU A 75 7.36 1.58 -6.43
N ALA A 76 6.40 2.50 -6.46
CA ALA A 76 6.68 3.92 -6.27
C ALA A 76 7.03 4.23 -4.80
N HIS A 77 6.27 3.68 -3.84
CA HIS A 77 6.57 3.82 -2.42
C HIS A 77 7.91 3.19 -2.05
N GLU A 78 8.23 1.98 -2.52
CA GLU A 78 9.51 1.32 -2.26
C GLU A 78 10.70 2.17 -2.74
N ARG A 79 10.63 2.69 -3.97
CA ARG A 79 11.66 3.60 -4.51
C ARG A 79 11.78 4.88 -3.70
N PHE A 80 10.65 5.49 -3.36
CA PHE A 80 10.63 6.71 -2.57
C PHE A 80 11.23 6.50 -1.17
N ASN A 81 10.81 5.44 -0.48
CA ASN A 81 11.26 5.10 0.87
C ASN A 81 12.76 4.77 0.88
N ALA A 82 13.27 4.06 -0.13
CA ALA A 82 14.69 3.75 -0.24
C ALA A 82 15.56 5.02 -0.33
N GLU A 83 15.07 6.07 -0.98
CA GLU A 83 15.77 7.35 -1.09
C GLU A 83 15.58 8.21 0.16
N LEU A 84 14.38 8.21 0.74
CA LEU A 84 14.07 8.94 1.96
C LEU A 84 14.90 8.44 3.15
N GLN A 85 15.07 7.13 3.32
CA GLN A 85 15.86 6.55 4.40
C GLN A 85 17.33 6.98 4.39
N LYS A 86 17.87 7.41 3.24
CA LYS A 86 19.23 7.98 3.16
C LYS A 86 19.35 9.30 3.93
N THR A 87 18.24 10.01 4.15
CA THR A 87 18.22 11.31 4.83
C THR A 87 17.61 11.27 6.23
N ILE A 88 16.66 10.37 6.49
CA ILE A 88 15.99 10.24 7.80
C ILE A 88 16.50 9.05 8.64
N GLY A 89 17.34 8.18 8.05
CA GLY A 89 17.79 6.94 8.67
C GLY A 89 16.84 5.76 8.41
N SER A 90 17.28 4.55 8.81
CA SER A 90 16.50 3.33 8.62
C SER A 90 15.25 3.30 9.51
N MET A 91 14.12 2.90 8.94
CA MET A 91 12.87 2.65 9.66
C MET A 91 12.59 1.15 9.86
N ASP A 92 13.54 0.27 9.53
CA ASP A 92 13.28 -1.18 9.43
C ASP A 92 12.76 -1.80 10.73
N TRP A 93 13.36 -1.43 11.86
CA TRP A 93 12.96 -1.96 13.17
C TRP A 93 11.53 -1.51 13.53
N PHE A 94 11.18 -0.26 13.21
CA PHE A 94 9.85 0.29 13.45
C PHE A 94 8.84 -0.38 12.50
N MET A 95 9.21 -0.56 11.23
CA MET A 95 8.36 -1.25 10.27
C MET A 95 8.12 -2.71 10.63
N LYS A 96 9.07 -3.39 11.28
CA LYS A 96 8.86 -4.74 11.83
C LYS A 96 7.81 -4.77 12.94
N LEU A 97 7.68 -3.71 13.76
CA LEU A 97 6.62 -3.62 14.77
C LEU A 97 5.22 -3.52 14.13
N PHE A 98 5.12 -3.06 12.89
CA PHE A 98 3.88 -3.08 12.13
C PHE A 98 3.72 -4.40 11.39
N THR A 99 4.69 -4.76 10.55
CA THR A 99 4.59 -5.85 9.57
C THR A 99 4.38 -7.23 10.20
N ILE A 100 5.14 -7.54 11.25
CA ILE A 100 5.10 -8.86 11.89
C ILE A 100 3.72 -9.12 12.52
N PRO A 101 3.22 -8.27 13.43
CA PRO A 101 1.92 -8.55 14.05
C PRO A 101 0.76 -8.50 13.06
N THR A 102 0.80 -7.64 12.04
CA THR A 102 -0.33 -7.49 11.10
C THR A 102 -0.32 -8.55 9.99
N PHE A 103 0.78 -8.67 9.24
CA PHE A 103 0.81 -9.45 8.00
C PHE A 103 1.44 -10.84 8.18
N GLU A 104 2.35 -11.02 9.15
CA GLU A 104 2.96 -12.33 9.41
C GLU A 104 2.19 -13.15 10.45
N TRP A 105 1.45 -12.50 11.35
CA TRP A 105 0.67 -13.18 12.40
C TRP A 105 -0.85 -13.04 12.23
N LEU A 106 -1.38 -11.82 12.27
CA LEU A 106 -2.83 -11.60 12.28
C LEU A 106 -3.51 -12.01 10.98
N GLU A 107 -2.97 -11.62 9.82
CA GLU A 107 -3.54 -11.99 8.51
C GLU A 107 -3.61 -13.52 8.32
N PRO A 108 -2.53 -14.30 8.51
CA PRO A 108 -2.60 -15.76 8.41
C PRO A 108 -3.60 -16.39 9.39
N TRP A 109 -3.63 -15.92 10.64
CA TRP A 109 -4.58 -16.41 11.62
C TRP A 109 -6.03 -16.13 11.21
N ILE A 110 -6.33 -14.91 10.77
CA ILE A 110 -7.66 -14.56 10.26
C ILE A 110 -8.01 -15.42 9.03
N THR A 111 -7.10 -15.56 8.08
CA THR A 111 -7.41 -16.23 6.82
C THR A 111 -7.51 -17.75 6.93
N ASN A 112 -6.76 -18.38 7.83
CA ASN A 112 -6.73 -19.84 7.99
C ASN A 112 -7.69 -20.35 9.08
N ASP A 113 -7.83 -19.62 10.18
CA ASP A 113 -8.53 -20.11 11.38
C ASP A 113 -9.92 -19.48 11.59
N LEU A 114 -10.22 -18.36 10.90
CA LEU A 114 -11.56 -17.77 10.86
C LEU A 114 -12.23 -18.05 9.51
N GLY A 115 -13.36 -18.77 9.54
CA GLY A 115 -14.05 -19.22 8.31
C GLY A 115 -14.52 -18.11 7.34
N THR A 116 -14.55 -16.85 7.78
CA THR A 116 -14.85 -15.67 6.95
C THR A 116 -13.63 -14.78 6.66
N GLY A 117 -12.43 -15.22 7.03
CA GLY A 117 -11.23 -14.41 7.06
C GLY A 117 -10.86 -13.75 5.74
N HIS A 118 -10.96 -14.47 4.63
CA HIS A 118 -10.68 -13.89 3.31
C HIS A 118 -11.66 -12.78 2.92
N LYS A 119 -12.96 -12.93 3.25
CA LYS A 119 -13.96 -11.87 2.99
C LYS A 119 -13.70 -10.66 3.88
N PHE A 120 -13.27 -10.89 5.12
CA PHE A 120 -12.82 -9.82 6.01
C PHE A 120 -11.63 -9.06 5.40
N CYS A 121 -10.59 -9.74 4.93
CA CYS A 121 -9.45 -9.09 4.27
C CYS A 121 -9.85 -8.28 3.03
N LEU A 122 -10.79 -8.79 2.22
CA LEU A 122 -11.34 -8.04 1.09
C LEU A 122 -12.08 -6.77 1.55
N SER A 123 -12.88 -6.86 2.61
CA SER A 123 -13.59 -5.69 3.15
C SER A 123 -12.63 -4.62 3.72
N VAL A 124 -11.56 -5.06 4.39
CA VAL A 124 -10.48 -4.16 4.85
C VAL A 124 -9.81 -3.48 3.67
N THR A 125 -9.55 -4.22 2.58
CA THR A 125 -9.00 -3.64 1.34
C THR A 125 -9.93 -2.56 0.78
N SER A 126 -11.22 -2.84 0.62
CA SER A 126 -12.19 -1.84 0.14
C SER A 126 -12.25 -0.60 1.02
N ALA A 127 -12.24 -0.78 2.35
CA ALA A 127 -12.29 0.34 3.29
C ALA A 127 -11.01 1.18 3.25
N ALA A 128 -9.84 0.54 3.20
CA ALA A 128 -8.55 1.21 3.15
C ALA A 128 -8.38 1.98 1.85
N GLU A 129 -8.72 1.39 0.70
CA GLU A 129 -8.67 2.04 -0.61
C GLU A 129 -9.61 3.25 -0.69
N ASN A 130 -10.81 3.14 -0.13
CA ASN A 130 -11.72 4.28 -0.07
C ASN A 130 -11.16 5.41 0.82
N LEU A 131 -10.54 5.05 1.95
CA LEU A 131 -9.91 6.02 2.85
C LEU A 131 -8.71 6.71 2.18
N THR A 132 -7.83 5.96 1.52
CA THR A 132 -6.63 6.50 0.86
C THR A 132 -6.98 7.35 -0.35
N ALA A 133 -8.01 6.98 -1.13
CA ALA A 133 -8.54 7.80 -2.21
C ALA A 133 -9.09 9.14 -1.68
N GLY A 134 -9.92 9.11 -0.63
CA GLY A 134 -10.44 10.33 0.00
C GLY A 134 -9.33 11.19 0.61
N PHE A 135 -8.32 10.55 1.22
CA PHE A 135 -7.15 11.25 1.76
C PHE A 135 -6.35 11.97 0.66
N ALA A 136 -6.15 11.34 -0.49
CA ALA A 136 -5.48 11.94 -1.63
C ALA A 136 -6.27 13.15 -2.18
N GLU A 137 -7.59 13.05 -2.29
CA GLU A 137 -8.47 14.16 -2.74
C GLU A 137 -8.46 15.36 -1.79
N MET A 138 -8.28 15.12 -0.48
CA MET A 138 -8.22 16.21 0.50
C MET A 138 -6.86 16.95 0.52
N ILE A 139 -5.78 16.30 0.08
CA ILE A 139 -4.42 16.82 0.21
C ILE A 139 -3.88 17.42 -1.09
N PHE A 140 -4.35 16.96 -2.25
CA PHE A 140 -3.83 17.35 -3.57
C PHE A 140 -4.94 17.94 -4.46
#